data_AF-A0ABD1D881-F1
#
_entry.id   AF-A0ABD1D881-F1
#
_cell.length_a   1.000
_cell.length_b   1.000
_cell.length_c   1.000
_cell.angle_alpha   90.00
_cell.angle_beta   90.00
_cell.angle_gamma   90.00
#
_symmetry.space_group_name_H-M   'P 1'
#
loop_
_entity.id
_entity.type
_entity.pdbx_description
1 polymer ?
#
loop_
_entity_poly.entity_id
_entity_poly.type
_entity_poly.pdbx_seq_one_letter_code
_entity_poly.pdbx_strand_id
1 'polypeptide(L)'
;MSLVRTFSMMLGEMDFLGTYVQPYYSSELPYPIPSFIILSLFMILMPILLMNLLIGLAVGDIESVRRNAQLKRLAMQVVLHTELERKLPQMWLEMVDRNELIEYPNEKKCKLGFMDSILRKWFCNPFSDEGKGGIDFVLDSNEDYIVTELEKQKRKLREIGSALDSQHQLLRLIVQKMEIKTEADDVDEGVSTGDGKGLLTLGCGRMMSGSRWSSPRIRKKLRAAMSFNKSMSK
;
A
#
# COMPACT_ATOMS: atom_id res chain seq x y z
N MET A 1 25.87 -39.53 13.93
CA MET A 1 25.29 -39.62 12.56
C MET A 1 23.84 -39.14 12.47
N SER A 2 23.04 -39.17 13.54
CA SER A 2 21.62 -38.82 13.49
C SER A 2 21.32 -37.37 13.10
N LEU A 3 22.07 -36.38 13.62
CA LEU A 3 21.87 -34.96 13.29
C LEU A 3 22.18 -34.64 11.81
N VAL A 4 23.26 -35.21 11.28
CA VAL A 4 23.63 -35.06 9.87
C VAL A 4 22.58 -35.72 8.96
N ARG A 5 22.06 -36.89 9.36
CA ARG A 5 20.97 -37.57 8.65
C ARG A 5 19.68 -36.75 8.66
N THR A 6 19.31 -36.13 9.79
CA THR A 6 18.14 -35.24 9.85
C THR A 6 18.32 -33.97 9.03
N PHE A 7 19.54 -33.46 8.90
CA PHE A 7 19.85 -32.29 8.04
C PHE A 7 19.76 -32.64 6.55
N SER A 8 20.27 -33.81 6.13
CA SER A 8 20.06 -34.33 4.76
C SER A 8 18.57 -34.59 4.47
N MET A 9 17.82 -35.14 5.44
CA MET A 9 16.35 -35.27 5.31
C MET A 9 15.62 -33.92 5.20
N MET A 10 16.17 -32.83 5.75
CA MET A 10 15.63 -31.47 5.61
C MET A 10 15.72 -30.98 4.16
N LEU A 11 16.76 -31.39 3.42
CA LEU A 11 16.94 -31.06 2.00
C LEU A 11 15.96 -31.80 1.06
N GLY A 12 15.14 -32.71 1.61
CA GLY A 12 14.16 -33.50 0.87
C GLY A 12 14.60 -34.95 0.59
N GLU A 13 15.81 -35.32 0.99
CA GLU A 13 16.34 -36.68 0.82
C GLU A 13 15.85 -37.59 1.96
N MET A 14 14.65 -38.15 1.82
CA MET A 14 14.11 -39.11 2.79
C MET A 14 14.19 -40.56 2.27
N ASP A 15 15.09 -41.35 2.84
CA ASP A 15 15.11 -42.80 2.63
C ASP A 15 14.07 -43.50 3.55
N PHE A 16 12.80 -43.39 3.16
CA PHE A 16 11.66 -44.00 3.88
C PHE A 16 11.76 -45.53 3.94
N LEU A 17 12.14 -46.14 2.82
CA LEU A 17 12.16 -47.60 2.67
C LEU A 17 13.26 -48.26 3.50
N GLY A 18 14.50 -47.76 3.42
CA GLY A 18 15.63 -48.33 4.15
C GLY A 18 15.61 -48.02 5.64
N THR A 19 15.12 -46.83 6.03
CA THR A 19 15.19 -46.37 7.43
C THR A 19 14.02 -46.82 8.29
N TYR A 20 12.81 -46.88 7.73
CA TYR A 20 11.58 -47.10 8.51
C TYR A 20 10.82 -48.35 8.10
N VAL A 21 10.80 -48.71 6.80
CA VAL A 21 10.01 -49.87 6.32
C VAL A 21 10.74 -51.20 6.55
N GLN A 22 12.02 -51.30 6.18
CA GLN A 22 12.78 -52.54 6.36
C GLN A 22 12.90 -52.97 7.84
N PRO A 23 13.23 -52.08 8.80
CA PRO A 23 13.25 -52.44 10.23
C PRO A 23 11.88 -52.73 10.84
N TYR A 24 10.79 -52.27 10.20
CA TYR A 24 9.42 -52.58 10.60
C TYR A 24 9.07 -54.04 10.30
N TYR A 25 9.46 -54.54 9.13
CA TYR A 25 9.29 -55.96 8.77
C TYR A 25 10.25 -56.89 9.52
N SER A 26 11.46 -56.44 9.84
CA SER A 26 12.45 -57.22 10.62
C SER A 26 12.17 -57.23 12.14
N SER A 27 11.13 -56.55 12.63
CA SER A 27 10.83 -56.38 14.07
C SER A 27 11.98 -55.75 14.89
N GLU A 28 12.84 -54.97 14.23
CA GLU A 28 13.99 -54.29 14.85
C GLU A 28 13.62 -52.87 15.36
N LEU A 29 12.40 -52.41 15.09
CA LEU A 29 11.87 -51.14 15.61
C LEU A 29 11.17 -51.36 16.97
N PRO A 30 11.75 -50.89 18.08
CA PRO A 30 11.18 -51.10 19.42
C PRO A 30 9.83 -50.39 19.62
N TYR A 31 9.59 -49.29 18.89
CA TYR A 31 8.38 -48.48 19.01
C TYR A 31 7.85 -48.04 17.62
N PRO A 32 7.09 -48.89 16.91
CA PRO A 32 6.65 -48.59 15.54
C PRO A 32 5.64 -47.43 15.48
N ILE A 33 4.61 -47.46 16.34
CA ILE A 33 3.52 -46.46 16.33
C ILE A 33 4.03 -45.02 16.57
N PRO A 34 4.77 -44.70 17.66
CA PRO A 34 5.24 -43.33 17.86
C PRO A 34 6.28 -42.90 16.81
N SER A 35 7.06 -43.84 16.27
CA SER A 35 8.03 -43.53 15.20
C SER A 35 7.33 -43.05 13.93
N PHE A 36 6.23 -43.69 13.51
CA PHE A 36 5.45 -43.23 12.36
C PHE A 36 4.72 -41.90 12.61
N ILE A 37 4.26 -41.64 13.84
CA ILE A 37 3.64 -40.35 14.20
C ILE A 37 4.69 -39.23 14.13
N ILE A 38 5.86 -39.43 14.72
CA ILE A 38 6.96 -38.45 14.68
C ILE A 38 7.45 -38.23 13.25
N LEU A 39 7.54 -39.30 12.44
CA LEU A 39 7.91 -39.22 11.03
C LEU A 39 6.90 -38.42 10.20
N SER A 40 5.60 -38.64 10.42
CA SER A 40 4.53 -37.91 9.73
C SER A 40 4.56 -36.42 10.10
N LEU A 41 4.72 -36.11 11.39
CA LEU A 41 4.88 -34.72 11.83
C LEU A 41 6.15 -34.07 11.23
N PHE A 42 7.26 -34.80 11.21
CA PHE A 42 8.52 -34.34 10.64
C PHE A 42 8.41 -34.04 9.14
N MET A 43 7.74 -34.90 8.36
CA MET A 43 7.46 -34.70 6.93
C MET A 43 6.72 -33.38 6.65
N ILE A 44 5.75 -33.03 7.49
CA ILE A 44 4.96 -31.81 7.34
C ILE A 44 5.79 -30.58 7.75
N LEU A 45 6.44 -30.64 8.91
CA LEU A 45 7.14 -29.48 9.47
C LEU A 45 8.41 -29.11 8.67
N MET A 46 9.25 -30.08 8.33
CA MET A 46 10.61 -29.80 7.84
C MET A 46 10.68 -29.72 6.30
N PRO A 47 10.41 -30.78 5.52
CA PRO A 47 10.45 -30.67 4.05
C PRO A 47 9.39 -29.74 3.45
N ILE A 48 8.21 -29.62 4.05
CA ILE A 48 7.08 -28.88 3.44
C ILE A 48 6.99 -27.47 4.00
N LEU A 49 6.75 -27.31 5.31
CA LEU A 49 6.54 -25.97 5.87
C LEU A 49 7.83 -25.14 5.93
N LEU A 50 8.94 -25.71 6.42
CA LEU A 50 10.18 -24.97 6.55
C LEU A 50 10.75 -24.56 5.19
N MET A 51 10.78 -25.45 4.19
CA MET A 51 11.25 -25.08 2.85
C MET A 51 10.38 -24.01 2.19
N ASN A 52 9.05 -24.14 2.25
CA ASN A 52 8.16 -23.15 1.66
C ASN A 52 8.26 -21.79 2.38
N LEU A 53 8.49 -21.79 3.70
CA LEU A 53 8.73 -20.56 4.46
C LEU A 53 10.06 -19.91 4.06
N LEU A 54 11.16 -20.68 3.99
CA LEU A 54 12.47 -20.14 3.61
C LEU A 54 12.47 -19.59 2.19
N ILE A 55 11.83 -20.30 1.25
CA ILE A 55 11.65 -19.81 -0.12
C ILE A 55 10.78 -18.56 -0.12
N GLY A 56 9.67 -18.55 0.63
CA GLY A 56 8.78 -17.39 0.72
C GLY A 56 9.47 -16.14 1.29
N LEU A 57 10.30 -16.29 2.32
CA LEU A 57 11.10 -15.20 2.88
C LEU A 57 12.16 -14.73 1.88
N ALA A 58 12.89 -15.65 1.25
CA ALA A 58 13.90 -15.31 0.24
C ALA A 58 13.28 -14.60 -0.98
N VAL A 59 12.07 -15.01 -1.39
CA VAL A 59 11.33 -14.38 -2.49
C VAL A 59 10.79 -13.01 -2.10
N GLY A 60 10.31 -12.83 -0.87
CA GLY A 60 9.93 -11.50 -0.36
C GLY A 60 11.13 -10.54 -0.28
N ASP A 61 12.27 -11.05 0.20
CA ASP A 61 13.51 -10.29 0.29
C ASP A 61 14.05 -9.91 -1.10
N ILE A 62 14.08 -10.85 -2.06
CA ILE A 62 14.56 -10.57 -3.42
C ILE A 62 13.64 -9.61 -4.17
N GLU A 63 12.31 -9.66 -3.96
CA GLU A 63 11.36 -8.75 -4.59
C GLU A 63 11.59 -7.30 -4.15
N SER A 64 11.75 -7.07 -2.85
CA SER A 64 12.03 -5.74 -2.30
C SER A 64 13.39 -5.18 -2.75
N VAL A 65 14.41 -6.04 -2.81
CA VAL A 65 15.75 -5.70 -3.32
C VAL A 65 15.71 -5.42 -4.81
N ARG A 66 14.96 -6.20 -5.60
CA ARG A 66 14.80 -6.03 -7.04
C ARG A 66 14.17 -4.68 -7.36
N ARG A 67 13.08 -4.30 -6.68
CA ARG A 67 12.43 -2.99 -6.87
C ARG A 67 13.41 -1.83 -6.70
N ASN A 68 14.28 -1.90 -5.70
CA ASN A 68 15.24 -0.84 -5.40
C ASN A 68 16.62 -1.06 -6.02
N ALA A 69 16.82 -2.12 -6.83
CA ALA A 69 18.14 -2.56 -7.26
C ALA A 69 18.82 -1.50 -8.15
N GLN A 70 18.06 -0.85 -9.03
CA GLN A 70 18.60 0.14 -9.95
C GLN A 70 19.10 1.39 -9.21
N LEU A 71 18.29 1.92 -8.28
CA LEU A 71 18.70 3.05 -7.44
C LEU A 71 19.86 2.68 -6.53
N LYS A 72 19.83 1.51 -5.88
CA LYS A 72 20.92 1.00 -5.03
C LYS A 72 22.22 0.84 -5.83
N ARG A 73 22.13 0.40 -7.08
CA ARG A 73 23.26 0.27 -8.02
C ARG A 73 23.89 1.63 -8.32
N LEU A 74 23.09 2.63 -8.69
CA LEU A 74 23.57 4.00 -8.93
C LEU A 74 24.14 4.64 -7.67
N ALA A 75 23.47 4.48 -6.53
CA ALA A 75 23.94 4.98 -5.24
C ALA A 75 25.30 4.38 -4.86
N MET A 76 25.49 3.07 -5.05
CA MET A 76 26.77 2.42 -4.78
C MET A 76 27.89 2.94 -5.69
N GLN A 77 27.58 3.23 -6.96
CA GLN A 77 28.53 3.86 -7.87
C GLN A 77 28.92 5.27 -7.38
N VAL A 78 27.95 6.09 -6.99
CA VAL A 78 28.20 7.43 -6.44
C VAL A 78 29.06 7.34 -5.17
N VAL A 79 28.72 6.45 -4.24
CA VAL A 79 29.50 6.23 -3.01
C VAL A 79 30.94 5.82 -3.33
N LEU A 80 31.14 4.90 -4.29
CA LEU A 80 32.47 4.50 -4.71
C LEU A 80 33.26 5.66 -5.30
N HIS A 81 32.66 6.45 -6.19
CA HIS A 81 33.31 7.63 -6.78
C HIS A 81 33.67 8.66 -5.71
N THR A 82 32.76 8.99 -4.81
CA THR A 82 33.01 9.95 -3.72
C THR A 82 34.09 9.44 -2.74
N GLU A 83 34.09 8.16 -2.40
CA GLU A 83 35.13 7.59 -1.55
C GLU A 83 36.51 7.59 -2.22
N LEU A 84 36.55 7.36 -3.53
CA LEU A 84 37.77 7.37 -4.32
C LEU A 84 38.30 8.79 -4.50
N GLU A 85 37.44 9.75 -4.82
CA GLU A 85 37.77 11.18 -4.87
C GLU A 85 38.36 11.67 -3.55
N ARG A 86 37.77 11.28 -2.41
CA ARG A 86 38.26 11.67 -1.08
C ARG A 86 39.65 11.10 -0.76
N LYS A 87 40.02 9.96 -1.34
CA LYS A 87 41.30 9.28 -1.08
C LYS A 87 42.39 9.67 -2.08
N LEU A 88 42.05 10.30 -3.21
CA LEU A 88 43.02 10.70 -4.23
C LEU A 88 43.65 12.08 -3.92
N PRO A 89 44.95 12.27 -4.23
CA PRO A 89 45.59 13.57 -4.09
C PRO A 89 45.02 14.59 -5.08
N GLN A 90 44.79 15.82 -4.62
CA GLN A 90 44.12 16.89 -5.37
C GLN A 90 44.74 17.18 -6.75
N MET A 91 46.06 17.01 -6.90
CA MET A 91 46.75 17.21 -8.18
C MET A 91 46.24 16.29 -9.30
N TRP A 92 45.82 15.07 -8.96
CA TRP A 92 45.31 14.10 -9.94
C TRP A 92 43.85 14.37 -10.28
N LEU A 93 43.08 14.82 -9.28
CA LEU A 93 41.69 15.22 -9.47
C LEU A 93 41.58 16.40 -10.44
N GLU A 94 42.36 17.46 -10.22
CA GLU A 94 42.36 18.65 -11.08
C GLU A 94 42.86 18.38 -12.51
N MET A 95 43.78 17.43 -12.72
CA MET A 95 44.22 17.06 -14.07
C MET A 95 43.19 16.24 -14.85
N VAL A 96 42.37 15.45 -14.14
CA VAL A 96 41.40 14.52 -14.75
C VAL A 96 40.01 15.15 -14.87
N ASP A 97 39.67 16.11 -14.01
CA ASP A 97 38.37 16.77 -14.01
C ASP A 97 38.12 17.54 -15.33
N ARG A 98 36.94 17.33 -15.91
CA ARG A 98 36.52 17.90 -17.20
C ARG A 98 35.04 18.26 -17.08
N ASN A 99 34.73 19.56 -17.13
CA ASN A 99 33.36 20.06 -16.94
C ASN A 99 32.43 19.83 -18.14
N GLU A 100 32.98 19.54 -19.32
CA GLU A 100 32.20 19.37 -20.55
C GLU A 100 32.67 18.11 -21.29
N LEU A 101 31.71 17.25 -21.64
CA LEU A 101 31.91 16.07 -22.47
C LEU A 101 31.14 16.25 -23.78
N ILE A 102 31.86 16.34 -24.91
CA ILE A 102 31.25 16.41 -26.24
C ILE A 102 31.17 14.99 -26.80
N GLU A 103 29.95 14.43 -26.85
CA GLU A 103 29.70 13.10 -27.42
C GLU A 103 29.24 13.22 -28.88
N TYR A 104 29.92 12.49 -29.78
CA TYR A 104 29.56 12.41 -31.19
C TYR A 104 28.88 11.05 -31.47
N PRO A 105 27.54 10.98 -31.55
CA PRO A 105 26.80 9.72 -31.59
C PRO A 105 27.11 8.84 -32.82
N ASN A 106 27.62 9.44 -33.90
CA ASN A 106 27.98 8.74 -35.14
C ASN A 106 29.49 8.54 -35.35
N GLU A 107 30.35 9.00 -34.44
CA GLU A 107 31.80 8.73 -34.52
C GLU A 107 32.26 7.77 -33.42
N LYS A 108 32.44 6.49 -33.75
CA LYS A 108 33.07 5.50 -32.87
C LYS A 108 34.59 5.68 -32.87
N LYS A 109 35.10 6.76 -32.28
CA LYS A 109 36.55 6.96 -32.14
C LYS A 109 37.04 6.36 -30.82
N CYS A 110 37.41 5.07 -30.85
CA CYS A 110 38.32 4.48 -29.87
C CYS A 110 39.51 3.88 -30.65
N LYS A 111 40.65 4.58 -30.63
CA LYS A 111 41.89 4.19 -31.34
C LYS A 111 42.75 3.17 -30.57
N LEU A 112 42.26 2.54 -29.50
CA LEU A 112 42.94 1.44 -28.82
C LEU A 112 42.31 0.07 -29.20
N GLY A 113 42.41 -0.30 -30.47
CA GLY A 113 41.61 -1.37 -31.09
C GLY A 113 41.75 -2.81 -30.57
N PHE A 114 42.55 -3.12 -29.54
CA PHE A 114 42.67 -4.50 -29.01
C PHE A 114 42.78 -4.59 -27.49
N MET A 115 43.68 -3.80 -26.88
CA MET A 115 43.78 -3.74 -25.40
C MET A 115 42.52 -3.16 -24.77
N ASP A 116 41.91 -2.13 -25.39
CA ASP A 116 40.64 -1.58 -24.91
C ASP A 116 39.54 -2.64 -25.05
N SER A 117 39.44 -3.38 -26.15
CA SER A 117 38.45 -4.48 -26.25
C SER A 117 38.63 -5.58 -25.20
N ILE A 118 39.87 -5.90 -24.80
CA ILE A 118 40.15 -6.92 -23.77
C ILE A 118 39.90 -6.35 -22.36
N LEU A 119 40.38 -5.15 -22.06
CA LEU A 119 40.09 -4.44 -20.81
C LEU A 119 38.60 -4.15 -20.67
N ARG A 120 37.92 -3.74 -21.73
CA ARG A 120 36.45 -3.62 -21.78
C ARG A 120 35.80 -4.97 -21.54
N LYS A 121 36.33 -6.10 -22.03
CA LYS A 121 35.69 -7.40 -21.78
C LYS A 121 35.95 -7.97 -20.37
N TRP A 122 37.06 -7.58 -19.74
CA TRP A 122 37.50 -8.08 -18.43
C TRP A 122 37.17 -7.12 -17.27
N PHE A 123 37.15 -5.81 -17.55
CA PHE A 123 36.80 -4.70 -16.66
C PHE A 123 35.48 -4.00 -17.03
N CYS A 124 34.87 -4.17 -18.23
CA CYS A 124 33.47 -3.73 -18.36
C CYS A 124 32.54 -4.69 -17.62
N ASN A 125 32.10 -4.19 -16.48
CA ASN A 125 30.82 -3.49 -16.44
C ASN A 125 29.73 -4.24 -17.25
N PRO A 126 28.94 -5.15 -16.63
CA PRO A 126 27.67 -5.67 -17.19
C PRO A 126 26.59 -4.57 -17.32
N PHE A 127 26.99 -3.38 -17.74
CA PHE A 127 26.35 -2.09 -17.46
C PHE A 127 26.23 -1.19 -18.71
N SER A 128 26.94 -1.49 -19.81
CA SER A 128 26.77 -0.74 -21.07
C SER A 128 25.81 -1.39 -22.05
N ASP A 129 25.36 -2.62 -21.78
CA ASP A 129 24.30 -3.27 -22.58
C ASP A 129 22.95 -3.12 -21.88
N GLU A 130 22.53 -1.89 -21.63
CA GLU A 130 21.18 -1.55 -21.14
C GLU A 130 20.10 -1.73 -22.24
N GLY A 131 20.33 -2.58 -23.23
CA GLY A 131 19.33 -2.94 -24.24
C GLY A 131 18.25 -3.91 -23.74
N LYS A 132 18.40 -4.48 -22.53
CA LYS A 132 17.49 -5.51 -21.97
C LYS A 132 16.99 -5.24 -20.54
N GLY A 133 17.20 -4.04 -20.00
CA GLY A 133 16.67 -3.61 -18.70
C GLY A 133 15.25 -3.03 -18.73
N GLY A 134 14.66 -2.87 -19.93
CA GLY A 134 13.39 -2.15 -20.11
C GLY A 134 12.17 -2.77 -19.43
N ILE A 135 12.22 -4.05 -19.04
CA ILE A 135 11.08 -4.72 -18.41
C ILE A 135 10.95 -4.33 -16.92
N ASP A 136 12.08 -4.10 -16.25
CA ASP A 136 12.11 -3.81 -14.81
C ASP A 136 11.78 -2.33 -14.52
N PHE A 137 12.29 -1.42 -15.35
CA PHE A 137 12.00 0.02 -15.25
C PHE A 137 10.52 0.32 -15.51
N VAL A 138 9.86 -0.42 -16.41
CA VAL A 138 8.47 -0.16 -16.80
C VAL A 138 7.47 -0.55 -15.70
N LEU A 139 7.76 -1.55 -14.86
CA LEU A 139 6.85 -1.96 -13.80
C LEU A 139 6.88 -1.01 -12.60
N ASP A 140 8.07 -0.64 -12.12
CA ASP A 140 8.22 0.27 -10.97
C ASP A 140 7.75 1.70 -11.32
N SER A 141 8.02 2.14 -12.56
CA SER A 141 7.59 3.47 -13.01
C SER A 141 6.06 3.60 -13.08
N ASN A 142 5.33 2.52 -13.39
CA ASN A 142 3.86 2.57 -13.43
C ASN A 142 3.23 2.73 -12.04
N GLU A 143 3.74 2.04 -11.02
CA GLU A 143 3.21 2.17 -9.66
C GLU A 143 3.45 3.57 -9.10
N ASP A 144 4.68 4.08 -9.23
CA ASP A 144 5.02 5.44 -8.78
C ASP A 144 4.24 6.50 -9.56
N TYR A 145 4.07 6.30 -10.87
CA TYR A 145 3.25 7.17 -11.71
C TYR A 145 1.80 7.25 -11.22
N ILE A 146 1.17 6.11 -10.92
CA ILE A 146 -0.21 6.07 -10.40
C ILE A 146 -0.33 6.82 -9.08
N VAL A 147 0.65 6.68 -8.17
CA VAL A 147 0.66 7.42 -6.90
C VAL A 147 0.73 8.93 -7.15
N THR A 148 1.61 9.39 -8.06
CA THR A 148 1.70 10.83 -8.36
C THR A 148 0.44 11.39 -9.01
N GLU A 149 -0.21 10.62 -9.90
CA GLU A 149 -1.49 11.00 -10.52
C GLU A 149 -2.61 11.08 -9.48
N LEU A 150 -2.71 10.10 -8.57
CA LEU A 150 -3.66 10.11 -7.46
C LEU A 150 -3.45 11.31 -6.54
N GLU A 151 -2.20 11.67 -6.24
CA GLU A 151 -1.93 12.88 -5.46
C GLU A 151 -2.36 14.15 -6.18
N LYS A 152 -2.11 14.26 -7.49
CA LYS A 152 -2.57 15.39 -8.30
C LYS A 152 -4.09 15.47 -8.29
N GLN A 153 -4.79 14.34 -8.44
CA GLN A 153 -6.25 14.27 -8.37
C GLN A 153 -6.75 14.68 -6.98
N LYS A 154 -6.12 14.21 -5.90
CA LYS A 154 -6.44 14.59 -4.52
C LYS A 154 -6.27 16.09 -4.28
N ARG A 155 -5.21 16.70 -4.81
CA ARG A 155 -4.99 18.16 -4.75
C ARG A 155 -6.12 18.92 -5.47
N LYS A 156 -6.46 18.51 -6.70
CA LYS A 156 -7.58 19.09 -7.46
C LYS A 156 -8.92 18.95 -6.73
N LEU A 157 -9.20 17.78 -6.15
CA LEU A 157 -10.44 17.54 -5.40
C LEU A 157 -10.56 18.47 -4.18
N ARG A 158 -9.43 18.70 -3.48
CA ARG A 158 -9.37 19.59 -2.33
C ARG A 158 -9.63 21.05 -2.72
N GLU A 159 -9.07 21.48 -3.86
CA GLU A 159 -9.33 22.82 -4.42
C GLU A 159 -10.81 22.99 -4.78
N ILE A 160 -11.41 22.01 -5.47
CA ILE A 160 -12.84 22.00 -5.79
C ILE A 160 -13.70 22.04 -4.53
N GLY A 161 -13.35 21.27 -3.49
CA GLY A 161 -14.03 21.31 -2.20
C GLY A 161 -14.02 22.70 -1.59
N SER A 162 -12.85 23.37 -1.57
CA SER A 162 -12.74 24.72 -1.04
C SER A 162 -13.51 25.78 -1.84
N ALA A 163 -13.56 25.62 -3.17
CA ALA A 163 -14.33 26.50 -4.05
C ALA A 163 -15.84 26.30 -3.83
N LEU A 164 -16.29 25.05 -3.65
CA LEU A 164 -17.68 24.72 -3.38
C LEU A 164 -18.15 25.26 -2.03
N ASP A 165 -17.33 25.18 -0.98
CA ASP A 165 -17.63 25.79 0.32
C ASP A 165 -17.77 27.31 0.21
N SER A 166 -16.89 27.96 -0.57
CA SER A 166 -16.96 29.40 -0.83
C SER A 166 -18.24 29.79 -1.59
N GLN A 167 -18.62 29.00 -2.60
CA GLN A 167 -19.90 29.18 -3.31
C GLN A 167 -21.10 28.95 -2.39
N HIS A 168 -21.06 27.95 -1.51
CA HIS A 168 -22.12 27.70 -0.55
C HIS A 168 -22.30 28.87 0.44
N GLN A 169 -21.20 29.48 0.89
CA GLN A 169 -21.23 30.68 1.72
C GLN A 169 -21.84 31.87 0.96
N LEU A 170 -21.44 32.11 -0.29
CA LEU A 170 -22.01 33.17 -1.12
C LEU A 170 -23.52 32.98 -1.33
N LEU A 171 -23.97 31.75 -1.60
CA LEU A 171 -25.39 31.43 -1.73
C LEU A 171 -26.18 31.73 -0.45
N ARG A 172 -25.63 31.42 0.73
CA ARG A 172 -26.25 31.78 2.01
C ARG A 172 -26.37 33.29 2.18
N LEU A 173 -25.33 34.03 1.82
CA LEU A 173 -25.34 35.50 1.88
C LEU A 173 -26.35 36.10 0.88
N ILE A 174 -26.49 35.53 -0.31
CA ILE A 174 -27.50 35.95 -1.28
C ILE A 174 -28.91 35.71 -0.73
N VAL A 175 -29.20 34.52 -0.20
CA VAL A 175 -30.52 34.24 0.42
C VAL A 175 -30.82 35.20 1.57
N GLN A 176 -29.82 35.50 2.40
CA GLN A 176 -29.97 36.45 3.51
C GLN A 176 -30.19 37.89 3.03
N LYS A 177 -29.53 38.32 1.95
CA LYS A 177 -29.61 39.69 1.42
C LYS A 177 -30.73 39.91 0.40
N MET A 178 -31.25 38.83 -0.20
CA MET A 178 -32.39 38.92 -1.13
C MET A 178 -33.71 39.25 -0.43
N GLU A 179 -33.72 39.37 0.92
CA GLU A 179 -34.92 39.63 1.71
C GLU A 179 -36.11 38.85 1.18
N ILE A 180 -35.89 37.57 0.86
CA ILE A 180 -37.00 36.69 0.53
C ILE A 180 -37.78 36.58 1.83
N LYS A 181 -38.81 37.42 1.96
CA LYS A 181 -39.91 37.19 2.87
C LYS A 181 -40.41 35.81 2.48
N THR A 182 -39.98 34.80 3.22
CA THR A 182 -40.67 33.53 3.19
C THR A 182 -42.06 33.85 3.69
N GLU A 183 -43.02 33.93 2.77
CA GLU A 183 -44.47 34.06 3.00
C GLU A 183 -44.99 33.05 4.06
N ALA A 184 -44.17 32.06 4.42
CA ALA A 184 -44.40 31.12 5.50
C ALA A 184 -44.16 31.66 6.93
N ASP A 185 -43.71 32.91 7.13
CA ASP A 185 -43.59 33.54 8.47
C ASP A 185 -44.77 34.48 8.80
N ASP A 186 -45.65 34.78 7.82
CA ASP A 186 -46.84 35.64 7.99
C ASP A 186 -48.12 34.87 8.39
N VAL A 187 -48.02 33.58 8.74
CA VAL A 187 -49.16 32.73 9.13
C VAL A 187 -48.85 31.89 10.36
N ASP A 188 -48.86 32.50 11.56
CA ASP A 188 -49.52 31.92 12.75
C ASP A 188 -49.61 32.92 13.93
N GLU A 189 -50.21 34.11 13.76
CA GLU A 189 -50.86 34.75 14.90
C GLU A 189 -52.23 34.10 15.11
N GLY A 190 -52.20 32.92 15.72
CA GLY A 190 -53.39 32.26 16.25
C GLY A 190 -54.10 33.18 17.24
N VAL A 191 -55.26 33.68 16.83
CA VAL A 191 -56.25 34.34 17.68
C VAL A 191 -56.44 33.54 18.97
N SER A 192 -56.06 34.13 20.10
CA SER A 192 -56.43 33.62 21.42
C SER A 192 -57.94 33.79 21.58
N THR A 193 -58.69 32.69 21.49
CA THR A 193 -60.03 32.64 22.07
C THR A 193 -59.86 32.78 23.57
N GLY A 194 -60.33 33.89 24.12
CA GLY A 194 -60.34 34.12 25.55
C GLY A 194 -61.03 32.98 26.30
N ASP A 195 -60.38 32.50 27.35
CA ASP A 195 -60.94 32.39 28.70
C ASP A 195 -60.08 31.43 29.53
N GLY A 196 -59.76 31.84 30.77
CA GLY A 196 -59.28 30.91 31.79
C GLY A 196 -57.94 31.27 32.41
N LYS A 197 -58.00 32.23 33.32
CA LYS A 197 -57.04 32.54 34.37
C LYS A 197 -56.27 31.33 34.93
N GLY A 198 -54.96 31.52 35.08
CA GLY A 198 -54.20 31.06 36.25
C GLY A 198 -53.51 29.71 36.13
N LEU A 199 -52.17 29.69 36.31
CA LEU A 199 -51.54 29.20 37.54
C LEU A 199 -50.01 29.15 37.36
N LEU A 200 -49.31 29.84 38.26
CA LEU A 200 -47.86 29.79 38.50
C LEU A 200 -47.44 28.39 38.98
N THR A 201 -46.25 27.89 38.61
CA THR A 201 -45.29 27.22 39.52
C THR A 201 -44.09 26.58 38.80
N LEU A 202 -42.91 26.97 39.29
CA LEU A 202 -41.62 26.25 39.45
C LEU A 202 -41.38 24.89 38.78
N GLY A 203 -40.14 24.68 38.30
CA GLY A 203 -39.51 23.35 38.36
C GLY A 203 -38.35 23.09 37.40
N CYS A 204 -37.13 23.21 37.95
CA CYS A 204 -35.89 22.51 37.61
C CYS A 204 -35.86 21.47 36.45
N GLY A 205 -34.89 21.66 35.53
CA GLY A 205 -33.98 20.58 35.12
C GLY A 205 -34.16 19.91 33.75
N ARG A 206 -33.00 19.71 33.10
CA ARG A 206 -32.61 18.58 32.23
C ARG A 206 -32.41 18.91 30.74
N MET A 207 -31.13 18.92 30.35
CA MET A 207 -30.68 18.71 28.97
C MET A 207 -31.35 17.46 28.40
N MET A 208 -32.05 17.61 27.27
CA MET A 208 -32.11 16.57 26.25
C MET A 208 -31.89 17.21 24.87
N SER A 209 -30.87 16.71 24.21
CA SER A 209 -30.57 16.89 22.79
C SER A 209 -31.81 16.60 21.95
N GLY A 210 -32.49 17.66 21.50
CA GLY A 210 -33.59 17.59 20.54
C GLY A 210 -33.06 17.86 19.14
N SER A 211 -33.02 16.80 18.33
CA SER A 211 -32.77 16.79 16.89
C SER A 211 -33.47 17.94 16.16
N ARG A 212 -32.67 18.93 15.75
CA ARG A 212 -33.11 20.21 15.16
C ARG A 212 -33.58 20.11 13.71
N TRP A 213 -33.93 18.89 13.26
CA TRP A 213 -34.34 18.58 11.90
C TRP A 213 -35.56 17.66 11.96
N SER A 214 -36.75 18.26 12.01
CA SER A 214 -38.00 17.57 11.69
C SER A 214 -38.95 18.57 11.06
N SER A 215 -38.93 18.62 9.73
CA SER A 215 -39.87 19.45 8.96
C SER A 215 -41.28 18.83 8.99
N PRO A 216 -42.36 19.65 9.03
CA PRO A 216 -43.75 19.17 9.07
C PRO A 216 -44.17 18.31 7.86
N ARG A 217 -43.40 18.34 6.77
CA ARG A 217 -43.68 17.56 5.55
C ARG A 217 -43.49 16.05 5.73
N ILE A 218 -42.60 15.62 6.62
CA ILE A 218 -42.36 14.18 6.88
C ILE A 218 -43.50 13.56 7.69
N ARG A 219 -44.15 14.32 8.60
CA ARG A 219 -45.28 13.83 9.40
C ARG A 219 -46.54 13.55 8.57
N LYS A 220 -46.82 14.34 7.53
CA LYS A 220 -47.97 14.09 6.64
C LYS A 220 -47.80 12.82 5.79
N LYS A 221 -46.56 12.49 5.38
CA LYS A 221 -46.25 11.24 4.66
C LYS A 221 -46.33 9.99 5.55
N LEU A 222 -45.90 10.09 6.81
CA LEU A 222 -46.02 8.99 7.78
C LEU A 222 -47.47 8.72 8.22
N ARG A 223 -48.31 9.75 8.35
CA ARG A 223 -49.73 9.56 8.71
C ARG A 223 -50.54 8.92 7.58
N ALA A 224 -50.22 9.23 6.31
CA ALA A 224 -50.83 8.59 5.15
C ALA A 224 -50.40 7.11 5.00
N ALA A 225 -49.16 6.77 5.36
CA ALA A 225 -48.68 5.40 5.39
C ALA A 225 -49.32 4.58 6.54
N MET A 226 -49.57 5.19 7.70
CA MET A 226 -50.21 4.52 8.84
C MET A 226 -51.74 4.34 8.67
N SER A 227 -52.42 5.15 7.84
CA SER A 227 -53.85 4.94 7.58
C SER A 227 -54.13 3.83 6.57
N PHE A 228 -53.14 3.42 5.77
CA PHE A 228 -53.26 2.28 4.83
C PHE A 228 -53.15 0.91 5.52
N ASN A 229 -52.51 0.85 6.69
CA ASN A 229 -52.32 -0.43 7.41
C ASN A 229 -53.45 -0.74 8.42
N LYS A 230 -54.41 0.18 8.61
CA LYS A 230 -55.56 -0.03 9.50
C LYS A 230 -56.83 -0.51 8.77
N SER A 231 -56.81 -0.62 7.44
CA SER A 231 -57.92 -1.16 6.65
C SER A 231 -57.74 -2.64 6.25
N MET A 232 -56.67 -3.31 6.73
CA MET A 232 -56.40 -4.74 6.45
C MET A 232 -56.53 -5.64 7.68
N SER A 233 -57.04 -5.13 8.81
CA SER A 233 -57.33 -5.94 10.00
C SER A 233 -58.77 -5.76 10.43
N LYS A 234 -59.68 -6.44 9.72
CA LYS A 234 -60.91 -7.03 10.25
C LYS A 234 -61.42 -8.09 9.27
#